data_AF-D1AR18-F1
#
_entry.id   AF-D1AR18-F1
#
_cell.length_a   1.000
_cell.length_b   1.000
_cell.length_c   1.000
_cell.angle_alpha   90.00
_cell.angle_beta   90.00
_cell.angle_gamma   90.00
#
_symmetry.space_group_name_H-M   'P 1'
#
loop_
_entity.id
_entity.type
_entity.pdbx_description
1 polymer ?
#
loop_
_entity_poly.entity_id
_entity_poly.type
_entity_poly.pdbx_seq_one_letter_code
_entity_poly.pdbx_strand_id
1 'polypeptide(L)'
;MNITDHALMRYAQRFEGEQISSDSVFREWKKSNIDKVEKYEKALRILFQSAKFLTEGKYDKNGKISSFYIVEEERVCFVYDKKQQNIVTVYFIDFGMTEEENSQMLAIFLNFISNTKVEKEEFELKWSEELTQLKRKSSALEIEKNEYREKIKKLESEQQLINKQIEFSGNKRKVYEANLQNAYKKIINSIEF
;
A
#
# COMPACT_ATOMS: atom_id res chain seq x y z
N MET A 1 27.74 -9.36 -17.09
CA MET A 1 27.72 -9.19 -15.62
C MET A 1 29.12 -8.89 -15.15
N ASN A 2 29.33 -7.79 -14.42
CA ASN A 2 30.63 -7.44 -13.86
C ASN A 2 30.70 -7.83 -12.38
N ILE A 3 31.90 -8.08 -11.86
CA ILE A 3 32.14 -8.36 -10.45
C ILE A 3 33.07 -7.25 -9.95
N THR A 4 32.69 -6.57 -8.87
CA THR A 4 33.58 -5.56 -8.27
C THR A 4 34.76 -6.23 -7.58
N ASP A 5 35.88 -5.53 -7.47
CA ASP A 5 37.01 -6.01 -6.66
C ASP A 5 36.58 -6.29 -5.21
N HIS A 6 35.64 -5.52 -4.67
CA HIS A 6 35.11 -5.74 -3.32
C HIS A 6 34.35 -7.07 -3.21
N ALA A 7 33.47 -7.39 -4.16
CA ALA A 7 32.79 -8.68 -4.18
C ALA A 7 33.77 -9.84 -4.33
N LEU A 8 34.76 -9.70 -5.22
CA LEU A 8 35.76 -10.73 -5.44
C LEU A 8 36.64 -10.95 -4.19
N MET A 9 37.02 -9.86 -3.52
CA MET A 9 37.75 -9.91 -2.24
C MET A 9 36.95 -10.67 -1.19
N ARG A 10 35.68 -10.32 -0.97
CA ARG A 10 34.84 -10.95 0.04
C ARG A 10 34.67 -12.45 -0.20
N TYR A 11 34.62 -12.87 -1.46
CA TYR A 11 34.58 -14.28 -1.80
C TYR A 11 35.93 -14.97 -1.58
N ALA A 12 37.04 -14.36 -1.99
CA ALA A 12 38.38 -14.90 -1.78
C ALA A 12 38.72 -15.05 -0.28
N GLN A 13 38.25 -14.13 0.56
CA GLN A 13 38.39 -14.19 2.02
C GLN A 13 37.86 -15.49 2.64
N ARG A 14 36.86 -16.15 2.03
CA ARG A 14 36.36 -17.46 2.52
C ARG A 14 37.42 -18.55 2.43
N PHE A 15 38.25 -18.51 1.41
CA PHE A 15 39.22 -19.58 1.12
C PHE A 15 40.61 -19.25 1.63
N GLU A 16 41.00 -17.97 1.55
CA GLU A 16 42.35 -17.52 1.91
C GLU A 16 42.41 -16.97 3.36
N GLY A 17 41.26 -16.80 4.02
CA GLY A 17 41.16 -16.39 5.42
C GLY A 17 41.82 -15.05 5.72
N GLU A 18 42.64 -15.02 6.77
CA GLU A 18 43.32 -13.81 7.27
C GLU A 18 44.34 -13.21 6.29
N GLN A 19 44.73 -13.93 5.22
CA GLN A 19 45.66 -13.42 4.21
C GLN A 19 45.11 -12.20 3.46
N ILE A 20 43.79 -12.00 3.46
CA ILE A 20 43.14 -10.88 2.78
C ILE A 20 42.35 -10.09 3.83
N SER A 21 43.00 -9.16 4.52
CA SER A 21 42.36 -8.39 5.61
C SER A 21 41.71 -7.07 5.17
N SER A 22 42.07 -6.55 4.00
CA SER A 22 41.55 -5.28 3.49
C SER A 22 41.58 -5.19 1.95
N ASP A 23 40.88 -4.20 1.38
CA ASP A 23 40.89 -3.94 -0.07
C ASP A 23 42.31 -3.68 -0.61
N SER A 24 43.18 -3.03 0.16
CA SER A 24 44.56 -2.76 -0.27
C SER A 24 45.40 -4.04 -0.31
N VAL A 25 45.28 -4.88 0.72
CA VAL A 25 45.95 -6.18 0.79
C VAL A 25 45.45 -7.09 -0.34
N PHE A 26 44.15 -7.07 -0.63
CA PHE A 26 43.58 -7.81 -1.74
C PHE A 26 44.18 -7.42 -3.09
N ARG A 27 44.34 -6.12 -3.37
CA ARG A 27 44.92 -5.63 -4.63
C ARG A 27 46.36 -6.09 -4.83
N GLU A 28 47.15 -6.17 -3.76
CA GLU A 28 48.51 -6.70 -3.82
C GLU A 28 48.51 -8.22 -3.99
N TRP A 29 47.71 -8.93 -3.20
CA TRP A 29 47.54 -10.38 -3.30
C TRP A 29 47.10 -10.81 -4.71
N LYS A 30 46.17 -10.07 -5.33
CA LYS A 30 45.66 -10.30 -6.69
C LYS A 30 46.76 -10.32 -7.75
N LYS A 31 47.81 -9.49 -7.62
CA LYS A 31 48.91 -9.42 -8.60
C LYS A 31 49.75 -10.70 -8.64
N SER A 32 49.87 -11.37 -7.50
CA SER A 32 50.67 -12.59 -7.35
C SER A 32 49.84 -13.88 -7.45
N ASN A 33 48.50 -13.77 -7.59
CA ASN A 33 47.58 -14.91 -7.54
C ASN A 33 46.55 -14.87 -8.69
N ILE A 34 46.97 -14.46 -9.89
CA ILE A 34 46.09 -14.24 -11.06
C ILE A 34 45.24 -15.48 -11.37
N ASP A 35 45.84 -16.68 -11.37
CA ASP A 35 45.12 -17.93 -11.66
C ASP A 35 43.99 -18.21 -10.65
N LYS A 36 44.22 -17.93 -9.36
CA LYS A 36 43.21 -18.08 -8.31
C LYS A 36 42.08 -17.06 -8.49
N VAL A 37 42.42 -15.83 -8.84
CA VAL A 37 41.47 -14.73 -9.07
C VAL A 37 40.53 -15.09 -10.21
N GLU A 38 41.05 -15.56 -11.35
CA GLU A 38 40.24 -16.01 -12.48
C GLU A 38 39.31 -17.17 -12.10
N LYS A 39 39.81 -18.13 -11.31
CA LYS A 39 39.00 -19.24 -10.78
C LYS A 39 37.87 -18.73 -9.88
N TYR A 40 38.15 -17.80 -8.98
CA TYR A 40 37.16 -17.20 -8.08
C TYR A 40 36.11 -16.37 -8.82
N GLU A 41 36.51 -15.59 -9.82
CA GLU A 41 35.57 -14.88 -10.68
C GLU A 41 34.63 -15.84 -11.42
N LYS A 42 35.18 -16.93 -12.01
CA LYS A 42 34.37 -17.94 -12.69
C LYS A 42 33.40 -18.63 -11.72
N ALA A 43 33.87 -18.99 -10.53
CA ALA A 43 33.04 -19.62 -9.50
C ALA A 43 31.90 -18.69 -9.04
N LEU A 44 32.18 -17.42 -8.78
CA LEU A 44 31.17 -16.42 -8.43
C LEU A 44 30.09 -16.26 -9.50
N ARG A 45 30.48 -16.25 -10.78
CA ARG A 45 29.54 -16.16 -11.90
C ARG A 45 28.60 -17.36 -11.93
N ILE A 46 29.14 -18.56 -11.76
CA ILE A 46 28.35 -19.80 -11.73
C ILE A 46 27.43 -19.81 -10.51
N LEU A 47 27.95 -19.48 -9.33
CA LEU A 47 27.17 -19.44 -8.09
C LEU A 47 26.02 -18.43 -8.17
N PHE A 48 26.25 -17.27 -8.80
CA PHE A 48 25.19 -16.28 -8.98
C PHE A 48 24.08 -16.76 -9.94
N GLN A 49 24.36 -17.66 -10.89
CA GLN A 49 23.33 -18.20 -11.79
C GLN A 49 22.27 -19.02 -11.05
N SER A 50 22.63 -19.67 -9.93
CA SER A 50 21.69 -20.38 -9.06
C SER A 50 21.03 -19.47 -8.01
N ALA A 51 21.43 -18.20 -7.93
CA ALA A 51 20.95 -17.31 -6.88
C ALA A 51 19.49 -16.89 -7.12
N LYS A 52 18.65 -17.05 -6.10
CA LYS A 52 17.24 -16.66 -6.12
C LYS A 52 17.11 -15.22 -5.64
N PHE A 53 16.24 -14.44 -6.29
CA PHE A 53 15.94 -13.09 -5.83
C PHE A 53 15.25 -13.12 -4.46
N LEU A 54 15.76 -12.32 -3.52
CA LEU A 54 15.22 -12.22 -2.16
C LEU A 54 14.36 -10.96 -2.01
N THR A 55 14.97 -9.78 -2.20
CA THR A 55 14.31 -8.47 -2.04
C THR A 55 15.12 -7.36 -2.69
N GLU A 56 14.54 -6.17 -2.81
CA GLU A 56 15.26 -4.92 -3.03
C GLU A 56 15.37 -4.14 -1.71
N GLY A 57 16.47 -3.44 -1.52
CA GLY A 57 16.71 -2.68 -0.29
C GLY A 57 17.89 -1.73 -0.41
N LYS A 58 18.06 -0.85 0.57
CA LYS A 58 19.23 0.02 0.67
C LYS A 58 20.41 -0.79 1.18
N TYR A 59 21.49 -0.86 0.39
CA TYR A 59 22.71 -1.55 0.81
C TYR A 59 23.71 -0.63 1.51
N ASP A 60 23.86 0.61 1.05
CA ASP A 60 24.85 1.55 1.55
C ASP A 60 24.24 2.77 2.26
N LYS A 61 25.08 3.52 2.98
CA LYS A 61 24.71 4.77 3.66
C LYS A 61 24.24 5.86 2.68
N ASN A 62 24.57 5.73 1.40
CA ASN A 62 24.13 6.63 0.35
C ASN A 62 22.68 6.34 -0.09
N GLY A 63 22.06 5.28 0.45
CA GLY A 63 20.68 4.93 0.21
C GLY A 63 20.44 4.31 -1.18
N LYS A 64 21.48 3.79 -1.83
CA LYS A 64 21.35 3.16 -3.14
C LYS A 64 20.56 1.86 -3.01
N ILE A 65 19.45 1.78 -3.75
CA ILE A 65 18.63 0.57 -3.85
C ILE A 65 19.41 -0.46 -4.66
N SER A 66 19.61 -1.63 -4.07
CA SER A 66 20.23 -2.80 -4.69
C SER A 66 19.31 -3.99 -4.57
N SER A 67 19.51 -4.97 -5.44
CA SER A 67 18.80 -6.24 -5.38
C SER A 67 19.63 -7.27 -4.62
N PHE A 68 18.99 -7.97 -3.70
CA PHE A 68 19.59 -9.03 -2.91
C PHE A 68 19.19 -10.37 -3.50
N TYR A 69 20.20 -11.22 -3.73
CA TYR A 69 20.01 -12.57 -4.22
C TYR A 69 20.67 -13.55 -3.26
N ILE A 70 20.10 -14.74 -3.12
CA ILE A 70 20.58 -15.75 -2.18
C ILE A 70 20.78 -17.09 -2.86
N VAL A 71 21.88 -17.77 -2.51
CA VAL A 71 22.04 -19.21 -2.73
C VAL A 71 21.95 -19.85 -1.37
N GLU A 72 20.83 -20.54 -1.11
CA GLU A 72 20.47 -21.05 0.20
C GLU A 72 21.43 -22.15 0.64
N GLU A 73 21.74 -23.08 -0.27
CA GLU A 73 22.60 -24.24 -0.04
C GLU A 73 24.02 -23.82 0.36
N GLU A 74 24.51 -22.72 -0.21
CA GLU A 74 25.84 -22.16 0.07
C GLU A 74 25.81 -21.04 1.12
N ARG A 75 24.63 -20.69 1.64
CA ARG A 75 24.39 -19.58 2.56
C ARG A 75 25.05 -18.28 2.10
N VAL A 76 24.96 -17.98 0.81
CA VAL A 76 25.58 -16.80 0.21
C VAL A 76 24.51 -15.78 -0.15
N CYS A 77 24.71 -14.54 0.29
CA CYS A 77 23.94 -13.39 -0.17
C CYS A 77 24.78 -12.52 -1.10
N PHE A 78 24.20 -12.18 -2.26
CA PHE A 78 24.74 -11.28 -3.24
C PHE A 78 24.01 -9.95 -3.20
N VAL A 79 24.78 -8.87 -3.33
CA VAL A 79 24.23 -7.54 -3.57
C VAL A 79 24.52 -7.18 -5.02
N TYR A 80 23.46 -6.96 -5.78
CA TYR A 80 23.51 -6.71 -7.21
C TYR A 80 22.93 -5.33 -7.53
N ASP A 81 23.69 -4.52 -8.27
CA ASP A 81 23.18 -3.29 -8.83
C ASP A 81 22.66 -3.54 -10.24
N LYS A 82 21.33 -3.52 -10.38
CA LYS A 82 20.64 -3.71 -11.65
C LYS A 82 21.02 -2.66 -12.70
N LYS A 83 21.32 -1.42 -12.30
CA LYS A 83 21.65 -0.33 -13.24
C LYS A 83 23.04 -0.52 -13.86
N GLN A 84 24.02 -0.91 -13.04
CA GLN A 84 25.40 -1.12 -13.48
C GLN A 84 25.68 -2.57 -13.91
N GLN A 85 24.69 -3.46 -13.76
CA GLN A 85 24.77 -4.89 -14.06
C GLN A 85 25.98 -5.58 -13.42
N ASN A 86 26.25 -5.26 -12.15
CA ASN A 86 27.40 -5.78 -11.42
C ASN A 86 27.04 -6.35 -10.03
N ILE A 87 27.79 -7.37 -9.64
CA ILE A 87 27.81 -7.86 -8.26
C ILE A 87 28.65 -6.86 -7.46
N VAL A 88 27.98 -6.10 -6.60
CA VAL A 88 28.57 -5.03 -5.77
C VAL A 88 29.33 -5.63 -4.61
N THR A 89 28.74 -6.62 -3.95
CA THR A 89 29.38 -7.39 -2.87
C THR A 89 28.77 -8.79 -2.80
N VAL A 90 29.42 -9.64 -2.02
CA VAL A 90 28.93 -10.95 -1.64
C VAL A 90 29.33 -11.20 -0.19
N TYR A 91 28.48 -11.87 0.57
CA TYR A 91 28.80 -12.27 1.94
C TYR A 91 28.11 -13.57 2.31
N PHE A 92 28.75 -14.29 3.22
CA PHE A 92 28.18 -15.48 3.84
C PHE A 92 27.21 -15.06 4.93
N ILE A 93 26.08 -15.73 4.97
CA ILE A 93 25.09 -15.56 6.02
C ILE A 93 25.60 -16.33 7.22
N ASP A 94 25.92 -15.59 8.27
CA ASP A 94 26.41 -16.13 9.53
C ASP A 94 25.72 -15.38 10.67
N PHE A 95 25.03 -16.15 11.51
CA PHE A 95 24.33 -15.68 12.70
C PHE A 95 25.19 -15.85 13.96
N GLY A 96 26.47 -16.23 13.84
CA GLY A 96 27.37 -16.48 14.96
C GLY A 96 27.17 -17.86 15.59
N MET A 97 26.73 -18.84 14.80
CA MET A 97 26.39 -20.20 15.21
C MET A 97 27.21 -21.25 14.45
N THR A 98 27.05 -22.53 14.79
CA THR A 98 27.66 -23.61 14.01
C THR A 98 27.10 -23.64 12.57
N GLU A 99 27.79 -24.31 11.63
CA GLU A 99 27.33 -24.38 10.24
C GLU A 99 25.94 -25.00 10.09
N GLU A 100 25.63 -26.01 10.90
CA GLU A 100 24.33 -26.68 10.89
C GLU A 100 23.23 -25.74 11.42
N GLU A 101 23.46 -25.10 12.56
CA GLU A 101 22.52 -24.14 13.16
C GLU A 101 22.28 -22.94 12.25
N ASN A 102 23.33 -22.41 11.61
CA ASN A 102 23.20 -21.32 10.63
C ASN A 102 22.31 -21.73 9.44
N SER A 103 22.44 -22.97 8.97
CA SER A 103 21.61 -23.50 7.87
C SER A 103 20.15 -23.66 8.29
N GLN A 104 19.91 -24.21 9.48
CA GLN A 104 18.56 -24.36 10.03
C GLN A 104 17.90 -22.99 10.24
N MET A 105 18.62 -22.02 10.79
CA MET A 105 18.11 -20.68 11.02
C MET A 105 17.76 -19.96 9.71
N LEU A 106 18.62 -20.08 8.68
CA LEU A 106 18.33 -19.52 7.37
C LEU A 106 17.04 -20.12 6.78
N ALA A 107 16.89 -21.44 6.83
CA ALA A 107 15.69 -22.12 6.33
C ALA A 107 14.42 -21.66 7.06
N ILE A 108 14.47 -21.45 8.38
CA ILE A 108 13.36 -20.90 9.17
C ILE A 108 12.97 -19.51 8.66
N PHE A 109 13.93 -18.60 8.46
CA PHE A 109 13.64 -17.26 7.96
C PHE A 109 13.07 -17.28 6.54
N LEU A 110 13.61 -18.12 5.65
CA LEU A 110 13.10 -18.24 4.28
C LEU A 110 11.67 -18.78 4.25
N ASN A 111 11.37 -19.80 5.07
CA ASN A 111 10.02 -20.33 5.23
C ASN A 111 9.06 -19.28 5.80
N PHE A 112 9.48 -18.54 6.83
CA PHE A 112 8.71 -17.44 7.40
C PHE A 112 8.39 -16.38 6.33
N ILE A 113 9.38 -15.97 5.54
CA ILE A 113 9.19 -15.00 4.45
C ILE A 113 8.20 -15.54 3.41
N SER A 114 8.33 -16.81 3.03
CA SER A 114 7.45 -17.46 2.06
C SER A 114 6.00 -17.48 2.55
N ASN A 115 5.77 -17.96 3.77
CA ASN A 115 4.43 -18.03 4.36
C ASN A 115 3.81 -16.64 4.52
N THR A 116 4.58 -15.67 5.02
CA THR A 116 4.13 -14.29 5.18
C THR A 116 3.72 -13.67 3.85
N LYS A 117 4.41 -13.98 2.75
CA LYS A 117 4.02 -13.50 1.41
C LYS A 117 2.67 -14.04 0.99
N VAL A 118 2.43 -15.34 1.18
CA VAL A 118 1.14 -15.98 0.87
C VAL A 118 0.02 -15.38 1.72
N GLU A 119 0.22 -15.28 3.04
CA GLU A 119 -0.77 -14.67 3.94
C GLU A 119 -1.10 -13.23 3.55
N LYS A 120 -0.09 -12.46 3.14
CA LYS A 120 -0.29 -11.09 2.66
C LYS A 120 -1.12 -11.06 1.38
N GLU A 121 -0.84 -11.92 0.40
CA GLU A 121 -1.60 -11.99 -0.85
C GLU A 121 -3.07 -12.36 -0.61
N GLU A 122 -3.32 -13.34 0.27
CA GLU A 122 -4.68 -13.72 0.66
C GLU A 122 -5.43 -12.59 1.38
N PHE A 123 -4.73 -11.86 2.25
CA PHE A 123 -5.29 -10.70 2.94
C PHE A 123 -5.63 -9.58 1.96
N GLU A 124 -4.72 -9.23 1.04
CA GLU A 124 -4.95 -8.18 0.05
C GLU A 124 -6.15 -8.50 -0.86
N LEU A 125 -6.31 -9.77 -1.25
CA LEU A 125 -7.47 -10.22 -2.02
C LEU A 125 -8.78 -9.99 -1.25
N LYS A 126 -8.89 -10.52 -0.02
CA LYS A 126 -10.10 -10.37 0.83
C LYS A 126 -10.41 -8.90 1.09
N TRP A 127 -9.39 -8.11 1.44
CA TRP A 127 -9.54 -6.68 1.68
C TRP A 127 -10.05 -5.93 0.45
N SER A 128 -9.57 -6.28 -0.76
CA SER A 128 -10.02 -5.63 -2.00
C SER A 128 -11.49 -5.90 -2.33
N GLU A 129 -11.96 -7.12 -2.04
CA GLU A 129 -13.36 -7.53 -2.22
C GLU A 129 -14.27 -6.80 -1.24
N GLU A 130 -13.91 -6.79 0.05
CA GLU A 130 -14.62 -6.07 1.11
C GLU A 130 -14.71 -4.57 0.80
N LEU A 131 -13.60 -3.95 0.42
CA LEU A 131 -13.56 -2.53 0.06
C LEU A 131 -14.50 -2.22 -1.10
N THR A 132 -14.56 -3.10 -2.11
CA THR A 132 -15.46 -2.95 -3.26
C THR A 132 -16.92 -3.05 -2.83
N GLN A 133 -17.27 -4.01 -1.97
CA GLN A 133 -18.63 -4.15 -1.45
C GLN A 133 -19.04 -2.94 -0.61
N LEU A 134 -18.16 -2.44 0.27
CA LEU A 134 -18.42 -1.26 1.09
C LEU A 134 -18.62 -0.01 0.24
N LYS A 135 -17.81 0.19 -0.81
CA LYS A 135 -17.99 1.29 -1.77
C LYS A 135 -19.34 1.23 -2.47
N ARG A 136 -19.78 0.04 -2.91
CA ARG A 136 -21.10 -0.15 -3.53
C ARG A 136 -22.23 0.18 -2.55
N LYS A 137 -22.16 -0.33 -1.32
CA LYS A 137 -23.15 -0.03 -0.27
C LYS A 137 -23.22 1.47 0.04
N SER A 138 -22.08 2.13 0.16
CA SER A 138 -22.00 3.58 0.38
C SER A 138 -22.65 4.36 -0.77
N SER A 139 -22.36 3.99 -2.02
CA SER A 139 -22.98 4.63 -3.18
C SER A 139 -24.49 4.43 -3.23
N ALA A 140 -24.98 3.23 -2.90
CA ALA A 140 -26.42 2.94 -2.87
C ALA A 140 -27.14 3.79 -1.81
N LEU A 141 -26.57 3.90 -0.60
CA LEU A 141 -27.11 4.74 0.46
C LEU A 141 -27.15 6.22 0.08
N GLU A 142 -26.15 6.72 -0.65
CA GLU A 142 -26.17 8.12 -1.11
C GLU A 142 -27.26 8.37 -2.16
N ILE A 143 -27.53 7.40 -3.04
CA ILE A 143 -28.67 7.46 -3.97
C ILE A 143 -29.98 7.51 -3.18
N GLU A 144 -30.18 6.58 -2.25
CA GLU A 144 -31.41 6.50 -1.44
C GLU A 144 -31.65 7.79 -0.64
N LYS A 145 -30.59 8.34 -0.04
CA LYS A 145 -30.62 9.63 0.66
C LYS A 145 -31.07 10.78 -0.25
N ASN A 146 -30.64 10.79 -1.51
CA ASN A 146 -31.07 11.81 -2.46
C ASN A 146 -32.53 11.63 -2.87
N GLU A 147 -33.00 10.39 -3.04
CA GLU A 147 -34.43 10.12 -3.28
C GLU A 147 -35.32 10.60 -2.12
N TYR A 148 -34.92 10.35 -0.87
CA TYR A 148 -35.65 10.86 0.29
C TYR A 148 -35.66 12.38 0.34
N ARG A 149 -34.57 13.06 -0.02
CA ARG A 149 -34.53 14.53 -0.11
C ARG A 149 -35.52 15.07 -1.13
N GLU A 150 -35.63 14.46 -2.30
CA GLU A 150 -36.62 14.87 -3.31
C GLU A 150 -38.06 14.62 -2.85
N LYS A 151 -38.32 13.49 -2.16
CA LYS A 151 -39.63 13.25 -1.53
C LYS A 151 -39.98 14.30 -0.49
N ILE A 152 -39.03 14.69 0.37
CA ILE A 152 -39.22 15.76 1.37
C ILE A 152 -39.58 17.08 0.68
N LYS A 153 -38.83 17.50 -0.35
CA LYS A 153 -39.13 18.74 -1.10
C LYS A 153 -40.54 18.75 -1.68
N LYS A 154 -41.01 17.61 -2.20
CA LYS A 154 -42.37 17.47 -2.73
C LYS A 154 -43.42 17.65 -1.64
N LEU A 155 -43.24 16.99 -0.49
CA LEU A 155 -44.16 17.13 0.65
C LEU A 155 -44.18 18.57 1.19
N GLU A 156 -43.03 19.23 1.28
CA GLU A 156 -42.95 20.63 1.70
C GLU A 156 -43.72 21.57 0.75
N SER A 157 -43.63 21.35 -0.55
CA SER A 157 -44.36 22.15 -1.54
C SER A 157 -45.87 21.89 -1.54
N GLU A 158 -46.31 20.65 -1.33
CA GLU A 158 -47.72 20.31 -1.10
C GLU A 158 -48.26 20.97 0.18
N GLN A 159 -47.49 20.93 1.28
CA GLN A 159 -47.85 21.58 2.54
C GLN A 159 -48.01 23.10 2.38
N GLN A 160 -47.11 23.75 1.64
CA GLN A 160 -47.21 25.18 1.35
C GLN A 160 -48.48 25.53 0.57
N LEU A 161 -48.89 24.70 -0.39
CA LEU A 161 -50.12 24.91 -1.15
C LEU A 161 -51.36 24.82 -0.25
N ILE A 162 -51.42 23.80 0.61
CA ILE A 162 -52.51 23.62 1.57
C ILE A 162 -52.58 24.81 2.53
N ASN A 163 -51.45 25.28 3.06
CA ASN A 163 -51.41 26.44 3.95
C ASN A 163 -51.99 27.70 3.28
N LYS A 164 -51.69 27.93 1.99
CA LYS A 164 -52.29 29.03 1.22
C LYS A 164 -53.81 28.86 1.06
N GLN A 165 -54.29 27.64 0.85
CA GLN A 165 -55.74 27.38 0.75
C GLN A 165 -56.47 27.62 2.08
N ILE A 166 -55.84 27.24 3.21
CA ILE A 166 -56.34 27.54 4.56
C ILE A 166 -56.45 29.05 4.75
N GLU A 167 -55.39 29.79 4.43
CA GLU A 167 -55.37 31.25 4.55
C GLU A 167 -56.46 31.92 3.70
N PHE A 168 -56.59 31.51 2.43
CA PHE A 168 -57.61 32.01 1.53
C PHE A 168 -59.03 31.74 2.05
N SER A 169 -59.29 30.55 2.57
CA SER A 169 -60.58 30.18 3.16
C SER A 169 -60.88 31.01 4.41
N GLY A 170 -59.88 31.23 5.26
CA GLY A 170 -59.99 32.13 6.42
C GLY A 170 -60.32 33.56 6.02
N ASN A 171 -59.69 34.08 4.97
CA ASN A 171 -59.97 35.43 4.45
C ASN A 171 -61.38 35.54 3.86
N LYS A 172 -61.85 34.53 3.10
CA LYS A 172 -63.24 34.48 2.63
C LYS A 172 -64.24 34.54 3.78
N ARG A 173 -64.00 33.76 4.85
CA ARG A 173 -64.86 33.79 6.04
C ARG A 173 -64.96 35.19 6.65
N LYS A 174 -63.82 35.88 6.83
CA LYS A 174 -63.77 37.25 7.36
C LYS A 174 -64.59 38.24 6.51
N VAL A 175 -64.53 38.12 5.18
CA VAL A 175 -65.33 38.95 4.26
C VAL A 175 -66.82 38.70 4.46
N TYR A 176 -67.26 37.44 4.55
CA TYR A 176 -68.67 37.12 4.82
C TYR A 176 -69.14 37.66 6.17
N GLU A 177 -68.34 37.49 7.23
CA GLU A 177 -68.64 38.05 8.56
C GLU A 177 -68.78 39.57 8.51
N ALA A 178 -67.86 40.28 7.83
CA ALA A 178 -67.93 41.73 7.67
C ALA A 178 -69.19 42.19 6.90
N ASN A 179 -69.53 41.48 5.82
CA ASN A 179 -70.73 41.78 5.03
C ASN A 179 -72.02 41.59 5.84
N LEU A 180 -72.11 40.50 6.61
CA LEU A 180 -73.23 40.24 7.53
C LEU A 180 -73.36 41.35 8.58
N GLN A 181 -72.24 41.72 9.23
CA GLN A 181 -72.24 42.79 10.21
C GLN A 181 -72.68 44.14 9.62
N ASN A 182 -72.24 44.45 8.40
CA ASN A 182 -72.71 45.64 7.69
C ASN A 182 -74.21 45.59 7.37
N ALA A 183 -74.73 44.43 6.97
CA ALA A 183 -76.17 44.27 6.73
C ALA A 183 -76.98 44.48 8.01
N TYR A 184 -76.56 43.89 9.13
CA TYR A 184 -77.20 44.10 10.44
C TYR A 184 -77.19 45.58 10.84
N LYS A 185 -76.05 46.27 10.70
CA LYS A 185 -75.96 47.71 10.99
C LYS A 185 -76.93 48.55 10.16
N LYS A 186 -77.11 48.23 8.87
CA LYS A 186 -78.07 48.93 8.01
C LYS A 186 -79.51 48.77 8.47
N ILE A 187 -79.89 47.58 8.92
CA ILE A 187 -81.23 47.31 9.47
C ILE A 187 -81.42 48.08 10.78
N ILE A 188 -80.48 47.96 11.72
CA ILE A 188 -80.57 48.62 13.04
C ILE A 188 -80.69 50.15 12.89
N ASN A 189 -79.99 50.72 11.91
CA ASN A 189 -79.97 52.17 11.67
C ASN A 189 -81.01 52.62 10.63
N SER A 190 -81.94 51.77 10.20
CA SER A 190 -83.00 52.21 9.30
C SER A 190 -84.00 53.07 10.06
N ILE A 191 -84.23 54.29 9.58
CA ILE A 191 -85.21 55.22 10.14
C ILE A 191 -86.52 55.04 9.37
N GLU A 192 -87.63 54.82 10.07
CA GLU A 192 -88.98 54.89 9.49
C GLU A 192 -89.35 56.35 9.20
N PHE A 193 -90.03 56.60 8.09
CA PHE A 193 -90.71 57.87 7.81
C PHE A 193 -92.03 57.95 8.55
#